data_AF-A0A925D2D4-F1
#
_entry.id   AF-A0A925D2D4-F1
#
_cell.length_a   1.000
_cell.length_b   1.000
_cell.length_c   1.000
_cell.angle_alpha   90.00
_cell.angle_beta   90.00
_cell.angle_gamma   90.00
#
_symmetry.space_group_name_H-M   'P 1'
#
loop_
_entity.id
_entity.type
_entity.pdbx_description
1 polymer ?
#
loop_
_entity_poly.entity_id
_entity_poly.type
_entity_poly.pdbx_seq_one_letter_code
_entity_poly.pdbx_strand_id
1 'polypeptide(L)'
;MNKSLGYLLIGIWGAMLAGCGQPSQPVVATPTSATPAGVVALPAEPVETVQVKAGVGSGKKGRSLDKHEGIIVTPAKTYFIAKEKIKFEIEIPKALQLFDALEGRAPNTHEEFMEKVIKAYNIELPELPEGHKYVYDPMLQTLMVEKPAP
;
A
#
# COMPACT_ATOMS: atom_id res chain seq x y z
N MET A 1 -65.19 -19.98 2.79
CA MET A 1 -63.95 -19.83 3.57
C MET A 1 -63.14 -18.71 2.92
N ASN A 2 -63.22 -17.42 3.26
CA ASN A 2 -63.14 -16.71 4.56
C ASN A 2 -61.78 -17.06 5.22
N LYS A 3 -60.78 -16.19 5.35
CA LYS A 3 -60.82 -14.75 5.69
C LYS A 3 -59.63 -13.96 5.13
N SER A 4 -59.96 -12.80 4.56
CA SER A 4 -59.18 -11.56 4.59
C SER A 4 -59.04 -11.08 6.03
N LEU A 5 -57.86 -10.54 6.39
CA LEU A 5 -57.73 -9.61 7.52
C LEU A 5 -56.62 -8.61 7.18
N GLY A 6 -57.05 -7.41 6.81
CA GLY A 6 -56.21 -6.23 6.84
C GLY A 6 -56.24 -5.55 8.20
N TYR A 7 -55.53 -4.42 8.20
CA TYR A 7 -55.76 -3.18 8.95
C TYR A 7 -55.01 -2.91 10.26
N LEU A 8 -54.39 -1.71 10.25
CA LEU A 8 -54.35 -0.69 11.33
C LEU A 8 -53.37 -1.05 12.50
N LEU A 9 -52.48 -0.21 13.04
CA LEU A 9 -52.43 1.22 13.32
C LEU A 9 -50.99 1.62 13.68
N ILE A 10 -50.62 2.87 13.35
CA ILE A 10 -50.00 3.90 14.21
C ILE A 10 -48.75 3.52 15.02
N GLY A 11 -47.69 4.30 14.78
CA GLY A 11 -46.57 4.45 15.72
C GLY A 11 -45.59 5.55 15.32
N ILE A 12 -46.07 6.81 15.23
CA ILE A 12 -45.18 7.97 15.29
C ILE A 12 -44.55 7.98 16.68
N TRP A 13 -43.22 7.96 16.75
CA TRP A 13 -42.50 8.45 17.93
C TRP A 13 -41.31 9.28 17.47
N GLY A 14 -41.49 10.59 17.51
CA GLY A 14 -40.40 11.56 17.45
C GLY A 14 -39.88 11.86 18.86
N ALA A 15 -38.58 12.14 18.94
CA ALA A 15 -37.90 12.97 19.94
C ALA A 15 -36.42 12.96 19.52
N MET A 16 -35.91 13.93 18.76
CA MET A 16 -35.55 15.28 19.22
C MET A 16 -34.85 15.24 20.58
N LEU A 17 -33.53 15.07 20.54
CA LEU A 17 -32.63 15.29 21.67
C LEU A 17 -31.73 16.48 21.38
N ALA A 18 -31.74 17.37 22.38
CA ALA A 18 -30.94 18.54 22.63
C ALA A 18 -29.49 18.51 22.12
N GLY A 19 -29.02 19.68 21.70
CA GLY A 19 -27.60 19.94 21.47
C GLY A 19 -27.30 21.41 21.23
N CYS A 20 -27.57 22.28 22.21
CA CYS A 20 -26.88 23.57 22.30
C CYS A 20 -25.40 23.31 22.56
N GLY A 21 -24.49 23.93 21.79
CA GLY A 21 -23.06 23.81 22.08
C GLY A 21 -22.16 24.45 21.03
N GLN A 22 -21.88 25.73 21.24
CA GLN A 22 -20.84 26.51 20.58
C GLN A 22 -19.46 25.81 20.66
N PRO A 23 -18.54 26.12 19.75
CA PRO A 23 -17.32 26.73 20.29
C PRO A 23 -16.81 27.92 19.48
N SER A 24 -16.60 29.00 20.22
CA SER A 24 -15.70 30.10 19.94
C SER A 24 -14.26 29.56 19.81
N GLN A 25 -13.49 30.03 18.83
CA GLN A 25 -12.04 29.95 18.90
C GLN A 25 -11.46 31.36 19.09
N PRO A 26 -10.84 31.64 20.26
CA PRO A 26 -9.99 32.80 20.43
C PRO A 26 -8.50 32.44 20.21
N VAL A 27 -7.83 33.33 19.48
CA VAL A 27 -6.54 33.94 19.79
C VAL A 27 -5.29 33.04 19.97
N VAL A 28 -4.43 33.12 18.95
CA VAL A 28 -2.98 33.43 18.98
C VAL A 28 -2.21 33.27 20.30
N ALA A 29 -1.19 32.40 20.29
CA ALA A 29 0.10 32.57 20.98
C ALA A 29 1.12 31.59 20.36
N THR A 30 2.02 32.03 19.45
CA THR A 30 3.48 32.26 19.62
C THR A 30 4.28 31.05 20.13
N PRO A 31 5.45 30.72 19.53
CA PRO A 31 6.63 31.53 19.80
C PRO A 31 7.54 31.82 18.59
N THR A 32 8.18 32.98 18.71
CA THR A 32 9.40 33.37 18.04
C THR A 32 10.52 32.37 18.37
N SER A 33 11.30 31.99 17.36
CA SER A 33 12.67 31.51 17.54
C SER A 33 13.50 32.09 16.41
N ALA A 34 14.35 33.04 16.76
CA ALA A 34 15.38 33.56 15.89
C ALA A 34 16.69 32.77 16.09
N THR A 35 17.24 32.24 14.98
CA THR A 35 18.68 32.26 14.59
C THR A 35 19.65 31.32 15.38
N PRO A 36 20.75 30.73 14.82
CA PRO A 36 21.56 31.14 13.65
C PRO A 36 21.93 30.08 12.58
N ALA A 37 22.63 30.62 11.57
CA ALA A 37 23.22 30.07 10.37
C ALA A 37 24.14 28.82 10.47
N GLY A 38 24.28 28.15 9.32
CA GLY A 38 25.23 27.06 9.02
C GLY A 38 24.49 25.73 9.05
N VAL A 39 24.22 25.04 7.94
CA VAL A 39 25.17 24.60 6.91
C VAL A 39 24.43 24.53 5.58
N VAL A 40 25.07 25.01 4.53
CA VAL A 40 24.68 24.75 3.13
C VAL A 40 24.69 23.24 2.89
N ALA A 41 23.53 22.60 3.00
CA ALA A 41 23.32 21.31 2.38
C ALA A 41 22.95 21.59 0.92
N LEU A 42 23.95 21.43 0.06
CA LEU A 42 23.79 21.30 -1.38
C LEU A 42 22.56 20.44 -1.66
N PRO A 43 21.58 20.88 -2.49
CA PRO A 43 20.51 20.00 -2.91
C PRO A 43 21.16 18.86 -3.70
N ALA A 44 21.17 17.65 -3.11
CA ALA A 44 21.43 16.44 -3.86
C ALA A 44 20.38 16.39 -4.96
N GLU A 45 20.84 16.47 -6.21
CA GLU A 45 19.96 16.46 -7.37
C GLU A 45 19.02 15.25 -7.29
N PRO A 46 17.70 15.43 -7.50
CA PRO A 46 16.78 14.30 -7.54
C PRO A 46 17.15 13.50 -8.78
N VAL A 47 17.87 12.40 -8.60
CA VAL A 47 17.88 11.31 -9.57
C VAL A 47 16.40 10.98 -9.77
N GLU A 48 15.85 11.27 -10.95
CA GLU A 48 14.43 11.08 -11.26
C GLU A 48 14.09 9.58 -11.22
N THR A 49 13.97 9.01 -10.02
CA THR A 49 13.59 7.61 -9.84
C THR A 49 12.09 7.51 -10.06
N VAL A 50 11.71 6.74 -11.08
CA VAL A 50 10.30 6.48 -11.36
C VAL A 50 9.86 5.28 -10.52
N GLN A 51 8.99 5.53 -9.55
CA GLN A 51 8.32 4.46 -8.79
C GLN A 51 7.19 3.84 -9.61
N VAL A 52 7.24 2.53 -9.77
CA VAL A 52 6.18 1.74 -10.43
C VAL A 52 5.70 0.67 -9.47
N LYS A 53 4.38 0.44 -9.40
CA LYS A 53 3.81 -0.65 -8.59
C LYS A 53 4.48 -1.98 -8.90
N ALA A 54 4.95 -2.67 -7.86
CA ALA A 54 5.52 -4.00 -8.00
C ALA A 54 4.42 -4.97 -8.45
N GLY A 55 4.73 -5.75 -9.47
CA GLY A 55 3.78 -6.65 -10.09
C GLY A 55 4.43 -7.53 -11.15
N VAL A 56 3.61 -8.18 -11.97
CA VAL A 56 4.05 -9.04 -13.06
C VAL A 56 5.08 -8.36 -13.96
N GLY A 57 6.19 -9.03 -14.22
CA GLY A 57 7.29 -8.52 -15.04
C GLY A 57 8.28 -7.67 -14.27
N SER A 58 8.21 -7.62 -12.94
CA SER A 58 9.22 -6.92 -12.11
C SER A 58 10.46 -7.79 -11.87
N GLY A 59 10.34 -9.11 -11.91
CA GLY A 59 11.43 -10.04 -11.62
C GLY A 59 12.37 -10.26 -12.82
N LYS A 60 13.67 -10.39 -12.52
CA LYS A 60 14.75 -10.67 -13.50
C LYS A 60 14.50 -11.95 -14.30
N LYS A 61 13.97 -13.01 -13.67
CA LYS A 61 13.72 -14.31 -14.31
C LYS A 61 12.63 -14.25 -15.37
N GLY A 62 11.50 -13.59 -15.09
CA GLY A 62 10.45 -13.39 -16.08
C GLY A 62 10.96 -12.56 -17.27
N ARG A 63 11.65 -11.45 -16.99
CA ARG A 63 12.17 -10.55 -18.03
C ARG A 63 13.32 -11.12 -18.86
N SER A 64 14.12 -12.02 -18.29
CA SER A 64 15.22 -12.66 -19.04
C SER A 64 14.74 -13.46 -20.24
N LEU A 65 13.48 -13.91 -20.23
CA LEU A 65 12.86 -14.66 -21.31
C LEU A 65 12.20 -13.75 -22.36
N ASP A 66 12.16 -12.43 -22.17
CA ASP A 66 11.54 -11.50 -23.12
C ASP A 66 12.26 -11.43 -24.47
N LYS A 67 13.56 -11.72 -24.50
CA LYS A 67 14.39 -11.72 -25.72
C LYS A 67 14.31 -13.03 -26.51
N HIS A 68 13.60 -14.03 -25.99
CA HIS A 68 13.57 -15.38 -26.53
C HIS A 68 12.11 -15.76 -26.83
N GLU A 69 11.80 -16.01 -28.09
CA GLU A 69 10.48 -16.49 -28.52
C GLU A 69 10.59 -17.94 -28.99
N GLY A 70 9.61 -18.76 -28.62
CA GLY A 70 9.58 -20.17 -29.03
C GLY A 70 8.63 -21.02 -28.20
N ILE A 71 8.26 -22.18 -28.73
CA ILE A 71 7.27 -23.11 -28.15
C ILE A 71 7.61 -23.52 -26.71
N ILE A 72 8.91 -23.58 -26.36
CA ILE A 72 9.36 -23.94 -25.00
C ILE A 72 9.47 -22.72 -24.08
N VAL A 73 9.75 -21.54 -24.62
CA VAL A 73 9.97 -20.32 -23.83
C VAL A 73 8.66 -19.74 -23.31
N THR A 74 7.58 -19.81 -24.11
CA THR A 74 6.25 -19.35 -23.71
C THR A 74 5.71 -20.00 -22.41
N PRO A 75 5.73 -21.33 -22.25
CA PRO A 75 5.29 -21.94 -20.99
C PRO A 75 6.20 -21.59 -19.81
N ALA A 76 7.52 -21.49 -20.03
CA ALA A 76 8.46 -21.04 -18.98
C ALA A 76 8.17 -19.59 -18.52
N LYS A 77 7.95 -18.67 -19.47
CA LYS A 77 7.59 -17.27 -19.17
C LYS A 77 6.26 -17.19 -18.42
N THR A 78 5.26 -17.95 -18.84
CA THR A 78 3.94 -18.01 -18.18
C THR A 78 4.06 -18.50 -16.74
N TYR A 79 4.91 -19.48 -16.46
CA TYR A 79 5.17 -19.96 -15.11
C TYR A 79 5.73 -18.87 -14.19
N PHE A 80 6.73 -18.11 -14.65
CA PHE A 80 7.28 -17.01 -13.86
C PHE A 80 6.27 -15.88 -13.65
N ILE A 81 5.50 -15.52 -14.67
CA ILE A 81 4.40 -14.55 -14.57
C ILE A 81 3.39 -14.99 -13.50
N ALA A 82 2.93 -16.24 -13.55
CA ALA A 82 1.98 -16.76 -12.58
C ALA A 82 2.54 -16.74 -11.15
N LYS A 83 3.81 -17.13 -10.97
CA LYS A 83 4.48 -17.08 -9.66
C LYS A 83 4.59 -15.65 -9.13
N GLU A 84 4.90 -14.68 -9.98
CA GLU A 84 4.94 -13.26 -9.59
C GLU A 84 3.55 -12.73 -9.23
N LYS A 85 2.51 -13.08 -9.98
CA LYS A 85 1.12 -12.71 -9.64
C LYS A 85 0.72 -13.19 -8.26
N ILE A 86 0.99 -14.46 -7.95
CA ILE A 86 0.64 -15.04 -6.64
C ILE A 86 1.31 -14.24 -5.52
N LYS A 87 2.60 -13.93 -5.67
CA LYS A 87 3.34 -13.16 -4.66
C LYS A 87 2.81 -11.75 -4.47
N PHE A 88 2.69 -10.98 -5.55
CA PHE A 88 2.35 -9.56 -5.47
C PHE A 88 0.85 -9.28 -5.26
N GLU A 89 -0.03 -10.07 -5.89
CA GLU A 89 -1.48 -9.83 -5.86
C GLU A 89 -2.20 -10.62 -4.77
N ILE A 90 -1.59 -11.69 -4.23
CA ILE A 90 -2.24 -12.56 -3.24
C ILE A 90 -1.46 -12.58 -1.92
N GLU A 91 -0.19 -13.02 -1.93
CA GLU A 91 0.58 -13.22 -0.70
C GLU A 91 0.83 -11.92 0.07
N ILE A 92 1.31 -10.86 -0.61
CA ILE A 92 1.58 -9.58 0.05
C ILE A 92 0.31 -8.96 0.66
N PRO A 93 -0.81 -8.81 -0.07
CA PRO A 93 -2.04 -8.30 0.51
C PRO A 93 -2.56 -9.17 1.67
N LYS A 94 -2.45 -10.50 1.54
CA LYS A 94 -2.87 -11.40 2.62
C LYS A 94 -2.00 -11.25 3.86
N ALA A 95 -0.70 -11.11 3.70
CA ALA A 95 0.24 -10.89 4.81
C ALA A 95 0.02 -9.52 5.48
N LEU A 96 -0.28 -8.48 4.70
CA LEU A 96 -0.70 -7.18 5.25
C LEU A 96 -2.00 -7.28 6.04
N GLN A 97 -3.00 -8.01 5.55
CA GLN A 97 -4.23 -8.26 6.29
C GLN A 97 -3.99 -9.02 7.60
N LEU A 98 -3.08 -9.99 7.59
CA LEU A 98 -2.72 -10.74 8.80
C LEU A 98 -1.97 -9.84 9.79
N PHE A 99 -1.04 -9.03 9.31
CA PHE A 99 -0.33 -8.05 10.11
C PHE A 99 -1.30 -7.04 10.75
N ASP A 100 -2.21 -6.48 9.96
CA ASP A 100 -3.24 -5.55 10.43
C ASP A 100 -4.19 -6.21 11.45
N ALA A 101 -4.57 -7.46 11.23
CA ALA A 101 -5.39 -8.20 12.20
C ALA A 101 -4.66 -8.47 13.54
N LEU A 102 -3.33 -8.58 13.54
CA LEU A 102 -2.52 -8.85 14.72
C LEU A 102 -2.10 -7.58 15.47
N GLU A 103 -1.67 -6.54 14.74
CA GLU A 103 -1.17 -5.29 15.32
C GLU A 103 -2.21 -4.15 15.33
N GLY A 104 -3.32 -4.31 14.60
CA GLY A 104 -4.35 -3.27 14.45
C GLY A 104 -3.94 -2.08 13.59
N ARG A 105 -2.87 -2.23 12.78
CA ARG A 105 -2.35 -1.19 11.90
C ARG A 105 -1.58 -1.78 10.72
N ALA A 106 -1.35 -0.96 9.70
CA ALA A 106 -0.41 -1.25 8.62
C ALA A 106 1.06 -0.99 9.04
N PRO A 107 2.04 -1.59 8.33
CA PRO A 107 3.45 -1.22 8.47
C PRO A 107 3.65 0.26 8.09
N ASN A 108 4.43 0.98 8.89
CA ASN A 108 4.67 2.41 8.66
C ASN A 108 5.94 2.70 7.87
N THR A 109 6.89 1.75 7.87
CA THR A 109 8.20 1.91 7.22
C THR A 109 8.53 0.72 6.33
N HIS A 110 9.47 0.94 5.42
CA HIS A 110 9.97 -0.12 4.56
C HIS A 110 10.68 -1.23 5.34
N GLU A 111 11.51 -0.91 6.35
CA GLU A 111 12.14 -1.96 7.15
C GLU A 111 11.10 -2.81 7.88
N GLU A 112 10.08 -2.19 8.48
CA GLU A 112 9.04 -2.93 9.18
C GLU A 112 8.28 -3.85 8.23
N PHE A 113 7.96 -3.38 7.02
CA PHE A 113 7.34 -4.22 6.00
C PHE A 113 8.23 -5.41 5.64
N MET A 114 9.52 -5.19 5.42
CA MET A 114 10.45 -6.27 5.05
C MET A 114 10.63 -7.28 6.18
N GLU A 115 10.66 -6.87 7.45
CA GLU A 115 10.85 -7.78 8.57
C GLU A 115 9.57 -8.47 9.01
N LYS A 116 8.51 -7.71 9.23
CA LYS A 116 7.28 -8.22 9.83
C LYS A 116 6.24 -8.70 8.82
N VAL A 117 6.40 -8.37 7.53
CA VAL A 117 5.52 -8.88 6.47
C VAL A 117 6.28 -9.87 5.60
N ILE A 118 7.41 -9.47 5.02
CA ILE A 118 8.12 -10.33 4.07
C ILE A 118 8.80 -11.51 4.80
N LYS A 119 9.68 -11.24 5.78
CA LYS A 119 10.38 -12.32 6.50
C LYS A 119 9.43 -13.14 7.39
N ALA A 120 8.55 -12.49 8.15
CA ALA A 120 7.67 -13.19 9.10
C ALA A 120 6.70 -14.17 8.43
N TYR A 121 6.18 -13.84 7.24
CA TYR A 121 5.29 -14.72 6.47
C TYR A 121 6.03 -15.50 5.37
N ASN A 122 7.36 -15.51 5.40
CA ASN A 122 8.23 -16.25 4.48
C ASN A 122 7.91 -15.99 2.99
N ILE A 123 7.61 -14.74 2.65
CA ILE A 123 7.34 -14.32 1.27
C ILE A 123 8.68 -14.14 0.56
N GLU A 124 8.92 -14.92 -0.49
CA GLU A 124 10.11 -14.77 -1.30
C GLU A 124 9.90 -13.67 -2.35
N LEU A 125 10.53 -12.51 -2.19
CA LEU A 125 10.49 -11.50 -3.25
C LEU A 125 11.35 -11.94 -4.46
N PRO A 126 10.85 -11.79 -5.71
CA PRO A 126 11.66 -12.04 -6.89
C PRO A 126 12.89 -11.12 -6.93
N GLU A 127 14.02 -11.61 -7.42
CA GLU A 127 15.19 -10.78 -7.67
C GLU A 127 14.89 -9.72 -8.73
N LEU A 128 15.16 -8.46 -8.42
CA LEU A 128 15.01 -7.36 -9.36
C LEU A 128 16.23 -7.25 -10.30
N PRO A 129 16.06 -6.71 -11.51
CA PRO A 129 17.18 -6.37 -12.39
C PRO A 129 18.08 -5.28 -11.79
N GLU A 130 19.30 -5.15 -12.32
CA GLU A 130 20.30 -4.23 -11.78
C GLU A 130 19.79 -2.77 -11.74
N GLY A 131 20.15 -2.06 -10.67
CA GLY A 131 19.71 -0.68 -10.43
C GLY A 131 18.29 -0.53 -9.86
N HIS A 132 17.47 -1.58 -9.83
CA HIS A 132 16.11 -1.51 -9.31
C HIS A 132 16.05 -1.85 -7.83
N LYS A 133 15.15 -1.21 -7.08
CA LYS A 133 14.98 -1.44 -5.63
C LYS A 133 13.52 -1.59 -5.25
N TYR A 134 13.25 -2.45 -4.28
CA TYR A 134 11.94 -2.53 -3.65
C TYR A 134 11.77 -1.39 -2.66
N VAL A 135 10.66 -0.68 -2.75
CA VAL A 135 10.29 0.39 -1.83
C VAL A 135 8.85 0.17 -1.41
N TYR A 136 8.58 0.21 -0.10
CA TYR A 136 7.22 0.08 0.39
C TYR A 136 6.62 1.46 0.56
N ASP A 137 5.44 1.69 -0.01
CA ASP A 137 4.67 2.92 0.18
C ASP A 137 3.61 2.69 1.29
N PRO A 138 3.74 3.33 2.46
CA PRO A 138 2.79 3.18 3.56
C PRO A 138 1.40 3.77 3.26
N MET A 139 1.32 4.80 2.41
CA MET A 139 0.04 5.44 2.07
C MET A 139 -0.79 4.54 1.15
N LEU A 140 -0.13 3.90 0.20
CA LEU A 140 -0.76 2.99 -0.75
C LEU A 140 -0.77 1.52 -0.26
N GLN A 141 -0.14 1.25 0.89
CA GLN A 141 0.04 -0.07 1.48
C GLN A 141 0.50 -1.12 0.45
N THR A 142 1.36 -0.70 -0.46
CA THR A 142 1.73 -1.47 -1.64
C THR A 142 3.24 -1.43 -1.83
N LEU A 143 3.79 -2.57 -2.26
CA LEU A 143 5.19 -2.65 -2.65
C LEU A 143 5.38 -2.00 -4.04
N MET A 144 6.32 -1.08 -4.13
CA MET A 144 6.75 -0.38 -5.33
C MET A 144 8.15 -0.87 -5.74
N VAL A 145 8.48 -0.65 -7.00
CA VAL A 145 9.81 -0.83 -7.56
C VAL A 145 10.29 0.53 -8.06
N GLU A 146 11.38 1.02 -7.47
CA GLU A 146 12.12 2.16 -7.99
C GLU A 146 12.98 1.72 -9.18
N LYS A 147 12.86 2.44 -10.29
CA LYS A 147 13.70 2.27 -11.47
C LYS A 147 14.67 3.45 -11.56
N PRO A 148 15.95 3.22 -11.90
CA PRO A 148 16.84 4.32 -12.24
C PRO A 148 16.30 5.02 -13.51
N ALA A 149 16.41 6.35 -13.56
CA ALA A 149 16.01 7.15 -14.71
C ALA A 149 16.66 6.61 -16.01
N PRO A 150 15.93 6.56 -17.13
CA PRO A 150 16.45 6.08 -18.42
C PRO A 150 17.51 6.99 -19.03
#